data_AF-K3YM10-F1
#
_entry.id   AF-K3YM10-F1
#
_cell.length_a   1.000
_cell.length_b   1.000
_cell.length_c   1.000
_cell.angle_alpha   90.00
_cell.angle_beta   90.00
_cell.angle_gamma   90.00
#
_symmetry.space_group_name_H-M   'P 1'
#
loop_
_entity.id
_entity.type
_entity.pdbx_description
1 polymer ?
#
loop_
_entity_poly.entity_id
_entity_poly.type
_entity_poly.pdbx_seq_one_letter_code
_entity_poly.pdbx_strand_id
1 'polypeptide(L)'
;MEFEPNCRGAAAMMGSGAAMEDCEARVEFFSLEIKVEGFCTTDSLGRKSYSKGIVIKWNVEIGTFTFELLMNTLRNEVKWAPNQDATVWFFDKRISEDVRLTNEIQMLDLYEMYKSEKKFMFI
;
A
#
# COMPACT_ATOMS: atom_id res chain seq x y z
N MET A 1 4.73 45.69 51.31
CA MET A 1 3.32 45.25 51.37
C MET A 1 3.31 43.81 50.96
N GLU A 2 3.25 42.91 51.92
CA GLU A 2 3.04 41.49 51.66
C GLU A 2 1.63 41.08 52.10
N PHE A 3 1.17 40.01 51.45
CA PHE A 3 0.07 39.09 51.78
C PHE A 3 -1.36 39.37 51.28
N GLU A 4 -1.73 38.45 50.37
CA GLU A 4 -3.03 37.87 49.96
C GLU A 4 -3.99 38.65 49.06
N PRO A 5 -4.37 38.03 47.92
CA PRO A 5 -5.76 37.82 47.58
C PRO A 5 -6.23 36.43 48.05
N ASN A 6 -7.20 36.52 48.94
CA ASN A 6 -8.10 35.52 49.50
C ASN A 6 -8.69 34.55 48.46
N CYS A 7 -8.16 33.34 48.42
CA CYS A 7 -8.83 32.16 47.88
C CYS A 7 -9.80 31.59 48.94
N ARG A 8 -11.06 32.00 48.87
CA ARG A 8 -12.22 31.33 49.52
C ARG A 8 -13.14 30.85 48.39
N GLY A 9 -13.46 29.57 48.19
CA GLY A 9 -13.17 28.36 48.94
C GLY A 9 -13.35 27.13 48.05
N ALA A 10 -12.79 26.02 48.51
CA ALA A 10 -12.66 24.75 47.85
C ALA A 10 -13.98 23.99 47.62
N ALA A 11 -14.07 23.26 46.49
CA ALA A 11 -13.90 21.80 46.44
C ALA A 11 -14.80 21.13 45.38
N ALA A 12 -14.17 20.18 44.67
CA ALA A 12 -14.74 19.00 44.02
C ALA A 12 -15.01 19.03 42.49
N MET A 13 -14.06 18.39 41.79
CA MET A 13 -14.20 17.38 40.73
C MET A 13 -13.64 17.74 39.35
N MET A 14 -12.50 17.09 39.06
CA MET A 14 -12.03 16.50 37.79
C MET A 14 -12.89 16.83 36.56
N GLY A 15 -12.38 17.33 35.44
CA GLY A 15 -11.13 16.96 34.75
C GLY A 15 -11.47 16.78 33.28
N SER A 16 -10.56 17.20 32.40
CA SER A 16 -10.36 16.77 31.01
C SER A 16 -9.93 17.99 30.20
N GLY A 17 -8.62 18.12 30.03
CA GLY A 17 -8.08 18.90 28.92
C GLY A 17 -8.50 18.20 27.64
N ALA A 18 -9.41 18.82 26.89
CA ALA A 18 -9.55 18.52 25.48
C ALA A 18 -8.28 19.06 24.80
N ALA A 19 -7.20 18.27 24.85
CA ALA A 19 -6.23 18.30 23.79
C ALA A 19 -7.04 18.05 22.52
N MET A 20 -7.06 19.04 21.65
CA MET A 20 -7.41 18.87 20.26
C MET A 20 -6.45 17.80 19.75
N GLU A 21 -6.88 16.54 19.78
CA GLU A 21 -6.19 15.46 19.09
C GLU A 21 -6.23 15.88 17.63
N ASP A 22 -5.08 16.37 17.17
CA ASP A 22 -4.75 16.32 15.76
C ASP A 22 -4.92 14.85 15.36
N CYS A 23 -6.07 14.52 14.80
CA CYS A 23 -6.30 13.26 14.13
C CYS A 23 -5.48 13.28 12.84
N GLU A 24 -4.16 13.46 12.95
CA GLU A 24 -3.22 13.02 11.94
C GLU A 24 -3.28 11.50 11.99
N ALA A 25 -4.34 10.96 11.38
CA ALA A 25 -4.47 9.56 11.05
C ALA A 25 -3.21 9.25 10.25
N ARG A 26 -2.19 8.69 10.92
CA ARG A 26 -0.91 8.42 10.31
C ARG A 26 -1.19 7.53 9.12
N VAL A 27 -1.07 8.11 7.93
CA VAL A 27 -1.26 7.39 6.68
C VAL A 27 -0.22 6.29 6.65
N GLU A 28 -0.67 5.04 6.74
CA GLU A 28 0.22 3.90 6.78
C GLU A 28 0.65 3.55 5.35
N PHE A 29 1.95 3.70 5.08
CA PHE A 29 2.56 3.32 3.81
C PHE A 29 3.21 1.94 3.89
N PHE A 30 3.12 1.20 2.79
CA PHE A 30 3.75 -0.11 2.61
C PHE A 30 4.79 -0.04 1.52
N SER A 31 5.92 -0.70 1.76
CA SER A 31 6.93 -0.92 0.73
C SER A 31 6.51 -2.09 -0.15
N LEU A 32 6.12 -1.82 -1.39
CA LEU A 32 5.77 -2.82 -2.39
C LEU A 32 6.93 -2.99 -3.38
N GLU A 33 7.39 -4.23 -3.53
CA GLU A 33 8.36 -4.61 -4.55
C GLU A 33 7.68 -5.51 -5.60
N ILE A 34 7.81 -5.19 -6.88
CA ILE A 34 7.22 -5.98 -7.97
C ILE A 34 8.34 -6.46 -8.87
N LYS A 35 8.48 -7.78 -8.99
CA LYS A 35 9.47 -8.42 -9.86
C LYS A 35 8.82 -8.78 -11.20
N VAL A 36 8.96 -7.90 -12.18
CA VAL A 36 8.47 -8.15 -13.53
C VAL A 36 9.43 -9.08 -14.26
N GLU A 37 8.94 -10.25 -14.68
CA GLU A 37 9.72 -11.18 -15.50
C GLU A 37 9.99 -10.63 -16.91
N GLY A 38 11.06 -11.13 -17.55
CA GLY A 38 11.37 -10.74 -18.92
C GLY A 38 10.30 -11.25 -19.89
N PHE A 39 9.86 -10.40 -20.81
CA PHE A 39 8.77 -10.71 -21.73
C PHE A 39 9.11 -10.29 -23.16
N CYS A 40 8.48 -10.95 -24.13
CA CYS A 40 8.54 -10.56 -25.53
C CYS A 40 7.27 -9.80 -25.91
N THR A 41 7.42 -8.71 -26.66
CA THR A 41 6.31 -8.04 -27.33
C THR A 41 6.43 -8.28 -28.83
N THR A 42 5.30 -8.27 -29.53
CA THR A 42 5.25 -8.34 -31.00
C THR A 42 4.44 -7.16 -31.50
N ASP A 43 5.01 -6.36 -32.39
CA ASP A 43 4.30 -5.23 -32.98
C ASP A 43 3.35 -5.68 -34.12
N SER A 44 2.58 -4.74 -34.66
CA SER A 44 1.65 -5.00 -35.77
C SER A 44 2.34 -5.44 -37.08
N LEU A 45 3.66 -5.27 -37.18
CA LEU A 45 4.47 -5.69 -38.32
C LEU A 45 5.12 -7.07 -38.08
N GLY A 46 4.82 -7.72 -36.95
CA GLY A 46 5.38 -9.03 -36.59
C GLY A 46 6.81 -8.98 -36.03
N ARG A 47 7.35 -7.80 -35.76
CA ARG A 47 8.70 -7.66 -35.17
C ARG A 47 8.62 -7.97 -33.69
N LYS A 48 9.52 -8.84 -33.22
CA LYS A 48 9.62 -9.24 -31.83
C LYS A 48 10.66 -8.38 -31.12
N SER A 49 10.28 -7.77 -30.00
CA SER A 49 11.20 -7.09 -29.09
C SER A 49 11.20 -7.80 -27.74
N TYR A 50 12.38 -7.95 -27.15
CA TYR A 50 12.54 -8.52 -25.82
C TYR A 50 12.76 -7.41 -24.80
N SER A 51 11.96 -7.43 -23.74
CA SER A 51 12.13 -6.60 -22.56
C SER A 51 12.75 -7.44 -21.46
N LYS A 52 13.91 -7.00 -20.95
CA LYS A 52 14.53 -7.65 -19.79
C LYS A 52 13.66 -7.43 -18.56
N GLY A 53 13.56 -8.44 -17.70
CA GLY A 53 12.86 -8.32 -16.43
C GLY A 53 13.41 -7.19 -15.55
N ILE A 54 12.53 -6.54 -14.81
CA ILE A 54 12.83 -5.38 -13.97
C ILE A 54 12.24 -5.58 -12.57
N VAL A 55 12.84 -4.93 -11.57
CA VAL A 55 12.27 -4.85 -10.23
C VAL A 55 11.80 -3.43 -10.00
N ILE A 56 10.51 -3.26 -9.75
CA ILE A 56 9.86 -1.98 -9.49
C ILE A 56 9.65 -1.88 -7.96
N LYS A 57 9.90 -0.71 -7.39
CA LYS A 57 9.72 -0.45 -5.96
C LYS A 57 8.84 0.76 -5.74
N TRP A 58 7.72 0.57 -5.06
CA TRP A 58 6.74 1.62 -4.77
C TRP A 58 6.48 1.71 -3.27
N ASN A 59 6.06 2.90 -2.84
CA ASN A 59 5.43 3.09 -1.53
C ASN A 59 3.94 3.30 -1.77
N VAL A 60 3.11 2.42 -1.23
CA VAL A 60 1.66 2.44 -1.43
C VAL A 60 0.96 2.76 -0.13
N GLU A 61 -0.04 3.64 -0.19
CA GLU A 61 -0.91 3.95 0.94
C GLU A 61 -2.00 2.87 1.06
N ILE A 62 -2.20 2.32 2.25
CA ILE A 62 -3.29 1.36 2.47
C ILE A 62 -4.64 2.07 2.32
N GLY A 63 -5.54 1.45 1.56
CA GLY A 63 -6.93 1.89 1.42
C GLY A 63 -7.17 2.79 0.21
N THR A 64 -6.13 3.41 -0.35
CA THR A 64 -6.21 4.15 -1.63
C THR A 64 -5.67 3.34 -2.81
N PHE A 65 -4.74 2.41 -2.55
CA PHE A 65 -4.12 1.59 -3.59
C PHE A 65 -4.97 0.35 -3.91
N THR A 66 -5.81 0.47 -4.94
CA THR A 66 -6.70 -0.60 -5.40
C THR A 66 -6.03 -1.52 -6.44
N PHE A 67 -6.63 -2.70 -6.68
CA PHE A 67 -6.20 -3.61 -7.73
C PHE A 67 -6.23 -2.96 -9.12
N GLU A 68 -7.26 -2.17 -9.43
CA GLU A 68 -7.35 -1.43 -10.69
C GLU A 68 -6.20 -0.42 -10.82
N LEU A 69 -5.86 0.30 -9.74
CA LEU A 69 -4.75 1.24 -9.72
C LEU A 69 -3.41 0.52 -9.92
N LEU A 70 -3.21 -0.63 -9.28
CA LEU A 70 -2.04 -1.49 -9.48
C LEU A 70 -1.87 -1.86 -10.96
N MET A 71 -2.92 -2.38 -11.60
CA MET A 71 -2.88 -2.82 -12.99
C MET A 71 -2.64 -1.66 -13.96
N ASN A 72 -3.28 -0.51 -13.73
CA ASN A 72 -3.07 0.70 -14.53
C ASN A 72 -1.64 1.26 -14.37
N THR A 73 -1.10 1.26 -13.15
CA THR A 73 0.27 1.73 -12.90
C THR A 73 1.28 0.81 -13.56
N LEU A 74 1.11 -0.51 -13.44
CA LEU A 74 1.96 -1.50 -14.10
C LEU A 74 1.95 -1.36 -15.63
N ARG A 75 0.79 -1.13 -16.23
CA ARG A 75 0.67 -0.88 -17.67
C ARG A 75 1.50 0.32 -18.11
N ASN A 76 1.49 1.40 -17.33
CA ASN A 76 2.23 2.62 -17.62
C ASN A 76 3.76 2.45 -17.43
N GLU A 77 4.18 1.70 -16.42
CA GLU A 77 5.60 1.49 -16.10
C GLU A 77 6.26 0.51 -17.06
N VAL A 78 5.60 -0.63 -17.33
CA VAL A 78 6.15 -1.74 -18.11
C VAL A 78 5.94 -1.56 -19.61
N LYS A 79 4.89 -0.83 -20.03
CA LYS A 79 4.57 -0.52 -21.43
C LYS A 79 4.50 -1.76 -22.33
N TRP A 80 3.82 -2.81 -21.88
CA TRP A 80 3.55 -3.99 -22.72
C TRP A 80 2.58 -3.66 -23.87
N ALA A 81 2.48 -4.56 -24.86
CA ALA A 81 1.66 -4.32 -26.05
C ALA A 81 0.15 -4.32 -25.73
N PRO A 82 -0.71 -3.61 -26.49
CA PRO A 82 -2.15 -3.50 -26.20
C PRO A 82 -2.92 -4.82 -26.17
N ASN A 83 -2.38 -5.86 -26.81
CA ASN A 83 -2.92 -7.22 -26.84
C ASN A 83 -2.34 -8.13 -25.75
N GLN A 84 -1.53 -7.59 -24.84
CA GLN A 84 -0.97 -8.28 -23.69
C GLN A 84 -1.60 -7.75 -22.41
N ASP A 85 -1.65 -8.63 -21.42
CA ASP A 85 -2.09 -8.29 -20.08
C ASP A 85 -1.11 -8.86 -19.05
N ALA A 86 -1.06 -8.25 -17.88
CA ALA A 86 -0.23 -8.73 -16.78
C ALA A 86 -1.00 -9.70 -15.91
N THR A 87 -0.29 -10.66 -15.34
CA THR A 87 -0.79 -11.46 -14.22
C THR A 87 0.14 -11.22 -13.06
N VAL A 88 -0.44 -10.88 -11.91
CA VAL A 88 0.30 -10.59 -10.68
C VAL A 88 0.10 -11.72 -9.70
N TRP A 89 1.18 -12.17 -9.09
CA TRP A 89 1.20 -13.21 -8.06
C TRP A 89 1.74 -12.64 -6.76
N PHE A 90 1.27 -13.19 -5.64
CA PHE A 90 1.76 -12.87 -4.31
C PHE A 90 1.86 -14.13 -3.46
N PHE A 91 2.76 -14.12 -2.49
CA PHE A 91 2.90 -15.23 -1.55
C PHE A 91 1.84 -15.13 -0.44
N ASP A 92 0.96 -16.12 -0.34
CA ASP A 92 -0.01 -16.20 0.75
C ASP A 92 0.57 -16.99 1.92
N LYS A 93 0.88 -16.30 3.04
CA LYS A 93 1.47 -16.91 4.24
C LYS A 93 0.57 -17.95 4.91
N ARG A 94 -0.75 -17.89 4.71
CA ARG A 94 -1.71 -18.80 5.37
C ARG A 94 -1.63 -20.20 4.80
N ILE A 95 -1.42 -20.29 3.48
CA ILE A 95 -1.31 -21.56 2.75
C ILE A 95 0.14 -21.86 2.29
N SER A 96 1.05 -20.90 2.44
CA SER A 96 2.45 -20.98 2.04
C SER A 96 2.66 -21.25 0.54
N GLU A 97 1.84 -20.65 -0.31
CA GLU A 97 1.88 -20.80 -1.77
C GLU A 97 1.73 -19.44 -2.49
N ASP A 98 2.20 -19.37 -3.75
CA ASP A 98 1.99 -18.21 -4.61
C ASP A 98 0.57 -18.24 -5.21
N VAL A 99 -0.21 -17.20 -4.90
CA VAL A 99 -1.60 -17.05 -5.32
C VAL A 99 -1.71 -15.93 -6.34
N ARG A 100 -2.51 -16.17 -7.38
CA ARG A 100 -2.83 -15.15 -8.38
C ARG A 100 -3.73 -14.08 -7.77
N LEU A 101 -3.33 -12.82 -7.94
CA LEU A 101 -4.14 -11.66 -7.62
C LEU A 101 -5.15 -11.40 -8.74
N THR A 102 -6.44 -11.43 -8.41
CA THR A 102 -7.54 -11.33 -9.38
C THR A 102 -8.60 -10.31 -8.99
N ASN A 103 -8.67 -9.92 -7.71
CA ASN A 103 -9.71 -9.05 -7.20
C ASN A 103 -9.25 -8.22 -6.00
N GLU A 104 -10.07 -7.24 -5.65
CA GLU A 104 -9.82 -6.31 -4.55
C GLU A 104 -9.85 -7.00 -3.17
N ILE A 105 -10.65 -8.04 -2.99
CA ILE A 105 -10.76 -8.75 -1.71
C ILE A 105 -9.41 -9.39 -1.35
N GLN A 106 -8.72 -9.96 -2.33
CA GLN A 106 -7.37 -10.51 -2.13
C GLN A 106 -6.34 -9.42 -1.79
N MET A 107 -6.48 -8.20 -2.32
CA MET A 107 -5.64 -7.06 -1.92
C MET A 107 -5.85 -6.70 -0.44
N LEU A 108 -7.10 -6.64 0.01
CA LEU A 108 -7.42 -6.36 1.42
C LEU A 108 -6.87 -7.44 2.36
N ASP A 109 -7.04 -8.71 2.01
CA ASP A 109 -6.46 -9.84 2.73
C ASP A 109 -4.93 -9.73 2.83
N LEU A 110 -4.28 -9.33 1.74
CA LEU A 110 -2.84 -9.14 1.69
C LEU A 110 -2.38 -8.02 2.62
N TYR A 111 -3.10 -6.89 2.67
CA TYR A 111 -2.76 -5.79 3.58
C TYR A 111 -2.83 -6.21 5.04
N GLU A 112 -3.87 -6.97 5.42
CA GLU A 112 -4.00 -7.46 6.79
C GLU A 112 -2.92 -8.51 7.11
N MET A 113 -2.61 -9.41 6.17
CA MET A 113 -1.59 -10.46 6.32
C MET A 113 -0.15 -9.92 6.43
N TYR A 114 0.15 -8.79 5.79
CA TYR A 114 1.47 -8.13 5.83
C TYR A 114 1.51 -6.89 6.73
N LYS A 115 0.47 -6.69 7.54
CA LYS A 115 0.29 -5.48 8.36
C LYS A 115 1.43 -5.19 9.30
N SER A 116 2.05 -6.24 9.83
CA SER A 116 3.17 -6.14 10.78
C SER A 116 4.49 -5.80 10.11
N GLU A 117 4.74 -6.33 8.91
CA GLU A 117 5.98 -6.13 8.17
C GLU A 117 6.01 -4.82 7.39
N LYS A 118 4.84 -4.25 7.06
CA LYS A 118 4.69 -3.06 6.21
C LYS A 118 5.41 -3.19 4.87
N LYS A 119 5.62 -4.43 4.41
CA LYS A 119 6.34 -4.76 3.18
C LYS A 119 5.81 -6.06 2.59
N PHE A 120 5.58 -6.07 1.29
CA PHE A 120 5.24 -7.27 0.52
C PHE A 120 5.83 -7.22 -0.89
N MET A 121 5.79 -8.36 -1.57
CA MET A 121 6.33 -8.53 -2.91
C MET A 121 5.30 -9.15 -3.85
N PHE A 122 5.29 -8.67 -5.08
CA PHE A 122 4.60 -9.27 -6.20
C PHE A 122 5.57 -9.83 -7.24
N ILE A 123 5.13 -10.86 -7.94
CA ILE A 123 5.83 -11.51 -9.06
C ILE A 123 4.93 -11.43 -10.30
#